data_AF-A0A6A8LQ87-F1
#
_entry.id   AF-A0A6A8LQ87-F1
#
_cell.length_a   1.000
_cell.length_b   1.000
_cell.length_c   1.000
_cell.angle_alpha   90.00
_cell.angle_beta   90.00
_cell.angle_gamma   90.00
#
_symmetry.space_group_name_H-M   'P 1'
#
loop_
_entity.id
_entity.type
_entity.pdbx_description
1 polymer ?
#
loop_
_entity_poly.entity_id
_entity_poly.type
_entity_poly.pdbx_seq_one_letter_code
_entity_poly.pdbx_strand_id
1 'polypeptide(L)' 'INVIVANKKDKDNEAYKAVVKSYQTDAVKKLIHKAYGNSEVTAWNLKLK' A
#
# COMPACT_ATOMS: atom_id res chain seq x y z
N ILE A 1 -3.27 5.56 -8.92
CA ILE A 1 -2.96 5.16 -7.53
C ILE A 1 -3.73 3.87 -7.25
N ASN A 2 -3.04 2.75 -7.00
CA ASN A 2 -3.71 1.51 -6.60
C ASN A 2 -4.05 1.57 -5.10
N VAL A 3 -5.25 1.14 -4.71
CA VAL A 3 -5.75 1.21 -3.34
C VAL A 3 -6.28 -0.14 -2.87
N ILE A 4 -6.02 -0.46 -1.60
CA ILE A 4 -6.63 -1.61 -0.91
C ILE A 4 -7.87 -1.07 -0.20
N VAL A 5 -9.04 -1.64 -0.50
CA VAL A 5 -10.34 -1.17 0.00
C VAL A 5 -11.04 -2.26 0.81
N ALA A 6 -11.86 -1.85 1.77
CA ALA A 6 -12.72 -2.72 2.56
C ALA A 6 -14.11 -2.08 2.70
N ASN A 7 -15.13 -2.89 3.03
CA ASN A 7 -16.44 -2.35 3.37
C ASN A 7 -16.34 -1.48 4.64
N LYS A 8 -17.26 -0.52 4.78
CA LYS A 8 -17.28 0.39 5.94
C LYS A 8 -17.28 -0.33 7.29
N LYS A 9 -17.99 -1.45 7.39
CA LYS A 9 -18.08 -2.28 8.61
C LYS A 9 -16.74 -2.96 8.97
N ASP A 10 -15.88 -3.18 7.98
CA ASP A 10 -14.63 -3.94 8.11
C ASP A 10 -13.40 -3.02 8.28
N LYS A 11 -13.60 -1.70 8.39
CA LYS A 11 -12.50 -0.71 8.51
C LYS A 11 -11.55 -1.00 9.67
N ASP A 12 -12.08 -1.62 10.73
CA ASP A 12 -11.33 -1.94 11.94
C ASP A 12 -10.92 -3.40 12.07
N ASN A 13 -11.26 -4.24 11.09
CA ASN A 13 -10.91 -5.65 11.07
C ASN A 13 -9.38 -5.84 11.14
N GLU A 14 -8.91 -6.67 12.07
CA GLU A 14 -7.48 -6.88 12.32
C GLU A 14 -6.76 -7.51 11.12
N ALA A 15 -7.40 -8.46 10.43
CA ALA A 15 -6.85 -9.08 9.23
C ALA A 15 -6.71 -8.06 8.10
N TYR A 16 -7.70 -7.19 7.91
CA TYR A 16 -7.60 -6.09 6.93
C TYR A 16 -6.40 -5.18 7.23
N LYS A 17 -6.27 -4.74 8.49
CA LYS A 17 -5.13 -3.92 8.93
C LYS A 17 -3.78 -4.64 8.75
N ALA A 18 -3.73 -5.95 9.02
CA ALA A 18 -2.53 -6.76 8.82
C ALA A 18 -2.11 -6.83 7.33
N VAL A 19 -3.07 -7.00 6.42
CA VAL A 19 -2.81 -6.98 4.98
C VAL A 19 -2.25 -5.62 4.54
N VAL A 20 -2.89 -4.51 4.91
CA VAL A 20 -2.41 -3.16 4.57
C VAL A 20 -0.98 -2.95 5.07
N LYS A 21 -0.70 -3.33 6.32
CA LYS A 21 0.64 -3.20 6.93
C LYS A 21 1.69 -4.05 6.20
N SER A 22 1.34 -5.25 5.73
CA SER A 22 2.27 -6.12 5.00
C SER A 22 2.74 -5.50 3.67
N TYR A 23 1.88 -4.73 3.00
CA TYR A 23 2.24 -3.98 1.79
C TYR A 23 3.09 -2.74 2.11
N GLN A 24 2.83 -2.08 3.23
CA GLN A 24 3.51 -0.84 3.63
C GLN A 24 4.88 -1.10 4.26
N THR A 25 5.75 -1.81 3.55
CA THR A 25 7.13 -2.10 3.97
C THR A 25 8.14 -1.60 2.95
N ASP A 26 9.37 -1.33 3.40
CA ASP A 26 10.46 -0.93 2.51
C ASP A 26 10.84 -2.03 1.51
N ALA A 27 10.68 -3.30 1.91
CA ALA A 27 10.92 -4.44 1.03
C ALA A 27 9.96 -4.45 -0.16
N VAL A 28 8.65 -4.30 0.10
CA VAL A 28 7.63 -4.22 -0.94
C VAL A 28 7.82 -2.98 -1.81
N LYS A 29 8.17 -1.83 -1.22
CA LYS A 29 8.52 -0.61 -1.98
C LYS A 29 9.67 -0.84 -2.95
N LYS A 30 10.76 -1.46 -2.49
CA LYS A 30 11.91 -1.81 -3.34
C LYS A 30 11.52 -2.78 -4.45
N LEU A 31 10.66 -3.76 -4.14
CA LEU A 31 10.17 -4.74 -5.12
C LEU A 31 9.34 -4.07 -6.22
N ILE A 32 8.39 -3.19 -5.85
CA ILE A 32 7.56 -2.44 -6.80
C ILE A 32 8.45 -1.56 -7.69
N HIS A 33 9.40 -0.82 -7.10
CA HIS A 33 10.33 0.00 -7.88
C HIS A 33 11.22 -0.83 -8.81
N LYS A 34 11.67 -2.03 -8.38
CA LYS A 34 12.42 -2.95 -9.23
C LYS A 34 11.59 -3.44 -10.43
N ALA A 35 10.30 -3.67 -10.23
CA ALA A 35 9.41 -4.19 -11.26
C ALA A 35 8.93 -3.12 -12.24
N TYR A 36 8.64 -1.91 -11.76
CA TYR A 36 7.94 -0.87 -12.52
C TYR A 36 8.70 0.46 -12.62
N GLY A 37 9.88 0.57 -12.03
CA GLY A 37 10.68 1.79 -12.03
C GLY A 37 9.92 2.97 -11.41
N ASN A 38 9.84 4.06 -12.15
CA ASN A 38 9.12 5.27 -11.75
C ASN A 38 7.66 5.32 -12.26
N SER A 39 7.22 4.33 -13.04
CA SER A 39 5.85 4.26 -13.57
C SER A 39 4.83 3.93 -12.48
N GLU A 40 5.27 3.23 -11.41
CA GLU A 40 4.48 3.00 -10.21
C GLU A 40 5.20 3.51 -8.98
N VAL A 41 4.55 4.39 -8.22
CA VAL A 41 5.08 4.91 -6.96
C VAL A 41 4.13 4.57 -5.82
N THR A 42 4.69 4.01 -4.76
CA THR A 42 3.95 3.63 -3.55
C THR A 42 3.35 4.85 -2.86
N ALA A 43 2.03 4.83 -2.63
CA ALA A 43 1.29 5.99 -2.16
C ALA A 43 1.62 6.42 -0.71
N TRP A 44 2.02 5.50 0.16
CA TRP A 44 2.22 5.77 1.59
C TRP A 44 3.45 6.63 1.93
N ASN A 45 4.33 6.89 0.94
CA ASN A 45 5.44 7.84 1.08
C ASN A 45 5.28 9.09 0.20
N LEU A 46 4.14 9.25 -0.48
CA LEU A 46 3.88 10.42 -1.31
C LEU A 46 3.35 11.56 -0.46
N LYS A 47 3.96 12.74 -0.59
CA LYS A 47 3.36 14.00 -0.14
C LYS A 47 2.49 14.53 -1.27
N LEU A 48 1.19 14.27 -1.19
CA LEU A 48 0.20 14.86 -2.08
C LEU A 48 -0.12 16.28 -1.59
N LYS A 49 -0.19 17.25 -2.51
CA LYS A 49 -0.54 18.64 -2.23
C LYS A 49 -2.05 18.83 -2.20
#